data_AF-F0RFZ0-F1
#
_entry.id   AF-F0RFZ0-F1
#
_cell.length_a   1.000
_cell.length_b   1.000
_cell.length_c   1.000
_cell.angle_alpha   90.00
_cell.angle_beta   90.00
_cell.angle_gamma   90.00
#
_symmetry.space_group_name_H-M   'P 1'
#
loop_
_entity.id
_entity.type
_entity.pdbx_description
1 polymer ?
#
loop_
_entity_poly.entity_id
_entity_poly.type
_entity_poly.pdbx_seq_one_letter_code
_entity_poly.pdbx_strand_id
1 'polypeptide(L)'
;MRYLVTLIVFFFCVDSFAAEWKNFKAYQQKTGRNTLLPKDWFKKDRLKNTVTWQQANSFNLTNNLFLEYQTIAERRDFYKWFALSIEEKGHKVVWPRMAHFISAKLNLATHYPYKMFLKNDVIDAAKIGSEKVFNSAFLSMYNLYSNTTVLNEKESLAWDKAILYKEQHIWVKEVYDTLNEKTLKRLAHIAKGKFVYAVVVPKKLRFKGCLASAQERYTYAMHTLRKHCENSYW
;
A
#
# COMPACT_ATOMS: atom_id res chain seq x y z
N MET A 1 -1.75 27.52 55.77
CA MET A 1 -1.02 27.54 54.48
C MET A 1 -1.24 26.21 53.78
N ARG A 2 -2.12 26.15 52.79
CA ARG A 2 -2.36 24.96 51.95
C ARG A 2 -1.82 25.30 50.56
N TYR A 3 -0.65 24.76 50.22
CA TYR A 3 -0.10 24.90 48.87
C TYR A 3 -0.82 23.93 47.95
N LEU A 4 -1.60 24.48 47.02
CA LEU A 4 -2.22 23.76 45.92
C LEU A 4 -1.14 23.61 44.84
N VAL A 5 -0.61 22.40 44.65
CA VAL A 5 0.33 22.11 43.56
C VAL A 5 -0.50 21.73 42.33
N THR A 6 -0.64 22.67 41.41
CA THR A 6 -1.30 22.44 40.12
C THR A 6 -0.28 21.86 39.14
N LEU A 7 -0.39 20.56 38.84
CA LEU A 7 0.44 19.88 37.85
C LEU A 7 -0.09 20.23 36.44
N ILE A 8 0.61 21.09 35.72
CA ILE A 8 0.29 21.41 34.31
C ILE A 8 0.89 20.30 33.45
N VAL A 9 0.04 19.36 33.02
CA VAL A 9 0.40 18.37 32.00
C VAL A 9 0.32 19.04 30.63
N PHE A 10 1.47 19.38 30.06
CA PHE A 10 1.56 19.74 28.65
C PHE A 10 1.31 18.48 27.81
N PHE A 11 0.08 18.36 27.30
CA PHE A 11 -0.18 17.49 26.16
C PHE A 11 0.55 18.06 24.95
N PHE A 12 1.75 17.54 24.68
CA PHE A 12 2.33 17.68 23.35
C PHE A 12 1.43 16.88 22.39
N CYS A 13 0.49 17.58 21.74
CA CYS A 13 -0.09 17.09 20.50
C CYS A 13 1.08 16.99 19.51
N VAL A 14 1.64 15.79 19.36
CA VAL A 14 2.53 15.50 18.25
C VAL A 14 1.61 15.48 17.04
N ASP A 15 1.53 16.61 16.34
CA ASP A 15 0.86 16.66 15.06
C ASP A 15 1.48 15.58 14.18
N SER A 16 0.71 14.53 13.90
CA SER A 16 1.09 13.46 12.98
C SER A 16 1.02 14.03 11.56
N PHE A 17 2.00 14.86 11.21
CA PHE A 17 2.16 15.34 9.86
C PHE A 17 2.65 14.19 8.98
N ALA A 18 1.94 13.94 7.88
CA ALA A 18 2.42 13.07 6.82
C ALA A 18 3.82 13.50 6.40
N ALA A 19 4.72 12.55 6.17
CA ALA A 19 6.06 12.83 5.67
C ALA A 19 6.11 13.46 4.27
N GLU A 20 5.02 13.42 3.48
CA GLU A 20 4.95 14.13 2.19
C GLU A 20 4.62 15.62 2.36
N TRP A 21 5.55 16.46 1.95
CA TRP A 21 5.39 17.91 1.92
C TRP A 21 5.13 18.43 0.50
N LYS A 22 4.22 19.40 0.35
CA LYS A 22 3.94 20.01 -0.96
C LYS A 22 5.21 20.63 -1.57
N ASN A 23 5.99 21.33 -0.76
CA ASN A 23 7.25 21.98 -1.12
C ASN A 23 8.00 22.45 0.15
N PHE A 24 9.22 22.96 -0.05
CA PHE A 24 10.07 23.47 1.02
C PHE A 24 9.42 24.58 1.85
N LYS A 25 8.71 25.52 1.22
CA LYS A 25 8.04 26.62 1.94
C LYS A 25 7.00 26.08 2.93
N ALA A 26 6.18 25.11 2.51
CA ALA A 26 5.20 24.48 3.38
C ALA A 26 5.86 23.73 4.56
N TYR A 27 6.97 23.03 4.29
CA TYR A 27 7.75 22.34 5.31
C TYR A 27 8.34 23.30 6.34
N GLN A 28 9.04 24.34 5.87
CA GLN A 28 9.68 25.34 6.73
C GLN A 28 8.65 26.10 7.57
N GLN A 29 7.49 26.47 6.98
CA GLN A 29 6.40 27.14 7.72
C GLN A 29 5.84 26.29 8.86
N LYS A 30 5.81 24.97 8.70
CA LYS A 30 5.24 24.06 9.72
C LYS A 30 6.26 23.56 10.73
N THR A 31 7.51 23.37 10.34
CA THR A 31 8.53 22.74 11.19
C THR A 31 9.59 23.71 11.69
N GLY A 32 9.70 24.90 11.09
CA GLY A 32 10.80 25.83 11.32
C GLY A 32 12.16 25.37 10.77
N ARG A 33 12.23 24.21 10.11
CA ARG A 33 13.48 23.60 9.65
C ARG A 33 13.84 24.03 8.23
N ASN A 34 15.13 24.18 8.00
CA ASN A 34 15.70 24.47 6.67
C ASN A 34 16.16 23.21 5.93
N THR A 35 16.04 22.04 6.55
CA THR A 35 16.44 20.74 6.00
C THR A 35 15.38 19.70 6.33
N LEU A 36 15.03 18.85 5.36
CA LEU A 36 14.09 17.75 5.58
C LEU A 36 14.64 16.76 6.60
N LEU A 37 13.78 16.19 7.44
CA LEU A 37 14.16 15.05 8.26
C LEU A 37 14.34 13.82 7.35
N PRO A 38 15.12 12.80 7.79
CA PRO A 38 15.32 11.59 7.00
C PRO A 38 14.03 10.88 6.59
N LYS A 39 12.96 10.99 7.39
CA LYS A 39 11.65 10.39 7.10
C LYS A 39 10.82 11.16 6.07
N ASP A 40 11.14 12.44 5.83
CA ASP A 40 10.32 13.39 5.08
C ASP A 40 10.75 13.49 3.60
N TRP A 41 9.82 13.81 2.71
CA TRP A 41 10.11 14.06 1.29
C TRP A 41 9.17 15.14 0.72
N PHE A 42 9.53 15.75 -0.42
CA PHE A 42 8.58 16.57 -1.17
C PHE A 42 7.79 15.73 -2.17
N LYS A 43 6.56 16.14 -2.49
CA LYS A 43 5.76 15.49 -3.55
C LYS A 43 6.52 15.31 -4.87
N LYS A 44 7.35 16.29 -5.25
CA LYS A 44 8.20 16.20 -6.45
C LYS A 44 9.25 15.07 -6.35
N ASP A 45 9.73 14.78 -5.15
CA ASP A 45 10.78 13.79 -4.88
C ASP A 45 10.22 12.38 -5.11
N ARG A 46 8.98 12.12 -4.64
CA ARG A 46 8.23 10.88 -4.94
C ARG A 46 7.94 10.74 -6.43
N LEU A 47 7.36 11.78 -7.04
CA LEU A 47 6.97 11.73 -8.47
C LEU A 47 8.15 11.52 -9.41
N LYS A 48 9.35 11.98 -9.03
CA LYS A 48 10.60 11.82 -9.79
C LYS A 48 11.50 10.68 -9.28
N ASN A 49 11.06 9.92 -8.28
CA ASN A 49 11.83 8.86 -7.63
C ASN A 49 13.27 9.29 -7.24
N THR A 50 13.43 10.49 -6.69
CA THR A 50 14.74 11.06 -6.35
C THR A 50 15.40 10.33 -5.16
N VAL A 51 16.70 10.57 -4.95
CA VAL A 51 17.45 10.03 -3.80
C VAL A 51 16.77 10.36 -2.46
N THR A 52 16.24 11.56 -2.28
CA THR A 52 15.50 11.95 -1.06
C THR A 52 14.33 11.02 -0.77
N TRP A 53 13.54 10.68 -1.79
CA TRP A 53 12.42 9.73 -1.68
C TRP A 53 12.89 8.31 -1.34
N GLN A 54 13.98 7.87 -1.99
CA GLN A 54 14.54 6.54 -1.75
C GLN A 54 15.10 6.41 -0.32
N GLN A 55 15.79 7.44 0.16
CA GLN A 55 16.33 7.51 1.53
C GLN A 55 15.20 7.54 2.56
N ALA A 56 14.15 8.35 2.33
CA ALA A 56 13.00 8.38 3.20
C ALA A 56 12.29 7.04 3.28
N ASN A 57 12.11 6.34 2.16
CA ASN A 57 11.53 5.01 2.17
C ASN A 57 12.36 3.98 2.94
N SER A 58 13.68 3.99 2.74
CA SER A 58 14.59 3.11 3.48
C SER A 58 14.55 3.38 4.98
N PHE A 59 14.59 4.67 5.37
CA PHE A 59 14.49 5.11 6.75
C PHE A 59 13.15 4.69 7.37
N ASN A 60 12.04 4.97 6.69
CA ASN A 60 10.70 4.64 7.18
C ASN A 60 10.50 3.13 7.32
N LEU A 61 10.96 2.35 6.34
CA LEU A 61 10.91 0.89 6.41
C LEU A 61 11.69 0.33 7.60
N THR A 62 12.90 0.83 7.82
CA THR A 62 13.79 0.39 8.91
C THR A 62 13.25 0.77 10.29
N ASN A 63 12.52 1.88 10.38
CA ASN A 63 11.96 2.39 11.63
C ASN A 63 10.46 2.05 11.82
N ASN A 64 9.90 1.15 10.98
CA ASN A 64 8.50 0.73 11.04
C ASN A 64 7.48 1.91 10.96
N LEU A 65 7.80 2.95 10.18
CA LEU A 65 7.00 4.17 10.05
C LEU A 65 5.97 4.07 8.90
N PHE A 66 5.16 3.02 8.90
CA PHE A 66 4.15 2.80 7.85
C PHE A 66 3.06 3.88 7.81
N LEU A 67 2.81 4.56 8.94
CA LEU A 67 1.85 5.65 9.04
C LEU A 67 2.28 6.92 8.28
N GLU A 68 3.51 6.99 7.76
CA GLU A 68 3.95 8.12 6.95
C GLU A 68 3.34 8.11 5.53
N TYR A 69 2.74 6.99 5.11
CA TYR A 69 2.12 6.81 3.80
C TYR A 69 0.58 6.84 3.91
N GLN A 70 0.02 8.02 3.70
CA GLN A 70 -1.39 8.33 3.94
C GLN A 70 -2.28 8.04 2.72
N THR A 71 -1.74 8.20 1.51
CA THR A 71 -2.53 8.03 0.28
C THR A 71 -2.24 6.72 -0.45
N ILE A 72 -3.22 6.22 -1.21
CA ILE A 72 -3.02 5.07 -2.11
C ILE A 72 -1.87 5.35 -3.09
N ALA A 73 -1.72 6.60 -3.54
CA ALA A 73 -0.63 7.00 -4.43
C ALA A 73 0.75 6.87 -3.77
N GLU A 74 0.90 7.31 -2.52
CA GLU A 74 2.13 7.15 -1.75
C GLU A 74 2.48 5.68 -1.51
N ARG A 75 1.51 4.87 -1.08
CA ARG A 75 1.71 3.42 -0.86
C ARG A 75 2.04 2.69 -2.16
N ARG A 76 1.38 3.04 -3.27
CA ARG A 76 1.70 2.53 -4.62
C ARG A 76 3.15 2.82 -4.99
N ASP A 77 3.57 4.08 -4.84
CA ASP A 77 4.92 4.48 -5.24
C ASP A 77 5.97 3.89 -4.30
N PHE A 78 5.64 3.66 -3.03
CA PHE A 78 6.47 2.88 -2.10
C PHE A 78 6.63 1.44 -2.60
N TYR A 79 5.55 0.76 -2.99
CA TYR A 79 5.64 -0.61 -3.51
C TYR A 79 6.52 -0.69 -4.76
N LYS A 80 6.47 0.32 -5.64
CA LYS A 80 7.37 0.40 -6.80
C LYS A 80 8.82 0.53 -6.37
N TRP A 81 9.13 1.46 -5.47
CA TRP A 81 10.48 1.62 -4.93
C TRP A 81 10.97 0.34 -4.25
N PHE A 82 10.14 -0.29 -3.42
CA PHE A 82 10.49 -1.48 -2.67
C PHE A 82 10.80 -2.65 -3.60
N ALA A 83 9.95 -2.89 -4.60
CA ALA A 83 10.15 -3.93 -5.59
C ALA A 83 11.43 -3.74 -6.40
N LEU A 84 11.72 -2.52 -6.84
CA LEU A 84 13.00 -2.22 -7.51
C LEU A 84 14.20 -2.47 -6.59
N SER A 85 14.10 -2.08 -5.32
CA SER A 85 15.19 -2.22 -4.34
C SER A 85 15.51 -3.67 -4.00
N ILE A 86 14.50 -4.54 -3.87
CA ILE A 86 14.72 -5.98 -3.60
C ILE A 86 15.17 -6.75 -4.85
N GLU A 87 14.75 -6.31 -6.04
CA GLU A 87 15.22 -6.88 -7.32
C GLU A 87 16.68 -6.56 -7.58
N GLU A 88 17.12 -5.34 -7.25
CA GLU A 88 18.52 -4.93 -7.29
C GLU A 88 19.38 -5.79 -6.34
N LYS A 89 18.81 -6.20 -5.19
CA LYS A 89 19.42 -7.18 -4.28
C LYS A 89 19.38 -8.63 -4.80
N GLY A 90 18.74 -8.89 -5.94
CA GLY A 90 18.67 -10.20 -6.58
C GLY A 90 17.47 -11.07 -6.20
N HIS A 91 16.59 -10.63 -5.27
CA HIS A 91 15.40 -11.39 -4.91
C HIS A 91 14.43 -11.54 -6.08
N LYS A 92 13.72 -12.67 -6.15
CA LYS A 92 12.74 -12.97 -7.22
C LYS A 92 11.30 -13.00 -6.71
N VAL A 93 11.01 -12.29 -5.62
CA VAL A 93 9.65 -12.17 -5.08
C VAL A 93 8.80 -11.30 -6.00
N VAL A 94 7.53 -11.65 -6.18
CA VAL A 94 6.64 -10.98 -7.15
C VAL A 94 5.56 -10.17 -6.44
N TRP A 95 5.25 -10.47 -5.18
CA TRP A 95 4.16 -9.80 -4.44
C TRP A 95 4.26 -8.27 -4.43
N PRO A 96 5.43 -7.61 -4.27
CA PRO A 96 5.51 -6.15 -4.34
C PRO A 96 5.06 -5.55 -5.68
N ARG A 97 5.36 -6.24 -6.80
CA ARG A 97 4.83 -5.85 -8.12
C ARG A 97 3.32 -5.97 -8.18
N MET A 98 2.76 -7.05 -7.60
CA MET A 98 1.32 -7.23 -7.51
C MET A 98 0.67 -6.12 -6.68
N ALA A 99 1.25 -5.80 -5.52
CA ALA A 99 0.76 -4.75 -4.63
C ALA A 99 0.80 -3.36 -5.30
N HIS A 100 1.88 -3.04 -6.04
CA HIS A 100 1.94 -1.85 -6.88
C HIS A 100 0.85 -1.86 -7.96
N PHE A 101 0.70 -2.95 -8.71
CA PHE A 101 -0.28 -3.07 -9.79
C PHE A 101 -1.71 -2.84 -9.27
N ILE A 102 -2.08 -3.52 -8.19
CA ILE A 102 -3.40 -3.34 -7.56
C ILE A 102 -3.56 -1.91 -7.04
N SER A 103 -2.56 -1.36 -6.35
CA SER A 103 -2.62 0.02 -5.84
C SER A 103 -2.74 1.05 -6.97
N ALA A 104 -2.12 0.81 -8.14
CA ALA A 104 -2.28 1.64 -9.32
C ALA A 104 -3.72 1.61 -9.86
N LYS A 105 -4.35 0.43 -9.90
CA LYS A 105 -5.76 0.28 -10.30
C LYS A 105 -6.72 0.92 -9.30
N LEU A 106 -6.47 0.75 -8.00
CA LEU A 106 -7.26 1.41 -6.95
C LEU A 106 -7.12 2.92 -7.04
N ASN A 107 -5.90 3.44 -7.21
CA ASN A 107 -5.67 4.87 -7.39
C ASN A 107 -6.41 5.40 -8.63
N LEU A 108 -6.37 4.69 -9.76
CA LEU A 108 -7.12 5.09 -10.96
C LEU A 108 -8.62 5.17 -10.68
N ALA A 109 -9.17 4.18 -9.99
CA ALA A 109 -10.57 4.12 -9.59
C ALA A 109 -11.00 5.29 -8.70
N THR A 110 -10.11 5.83 -7.87
CA THR A 110 -10.42 6.99 -7.00
C THR A 110 -10.31 8.35 -7.70
N HIS A 111 -9.99 8.41 -9.01
CA HIS A 111 -9.83 9.66 -9.77
C HIS A 111 -10.80 9.76 -10.95
N TYR A 112 -11.03 10.98 -11.43
CA TYR A 112 -11.87 11.25 -12.61
C TYR A 112 -11.25 10.63 -13.89
N PRO A 113 -12.06 10.14 -14.86
CA PRO A 113 -13.52 10.03 -14.85
C PRO A 113 -14.04 8.79 -14.11
N TYR A 114 -13.18 7.81 -13.80
CA TYR A 114 -13.57 6.53 -13.21
C TYR A 114 -14.33 6.67 -11.89
N LYS A 115 -13.94 7.64 -11.06
CA LYS A 115 -14.62 7.99 -9.80
C LYS A 115 -16.12 8.29 -10.00
N MET A 116 -16.54 8.86 -11.14
CA MET A 116 -17.95 9.15 -11.41
C MET A 116 -18.82 7.90 -11.45
N PHE A 117 -18.24 6.77 -11.83
CA PHE A 117 -18.94 5.49 -11.98
C PHE A 117 -18.85 4.62 -10.72
N LEU A 118 -18.12 5.08 -9.70
CA LEU A 118 -17.93 4.35 -8.45
C LEU A 118 -18.61 5.06 -7.29
N LYS A 119 -19.23 4.27 -6.42
CA LYS A 119 -19.88 4.78 -5.21
C LYS A 119 -18.85 4.98 -4.11
N ASN A 120 -19.11 5.92 -3.20
CA ASN A 120 -18.18 6.28 -2.12
C ASN A 120 -17.85 5.10 -1.20
N ASP A 121 -18.83 4.24 -0.90
CA ASP A 121 -18.62 3.02 -0.11
C ASP A 121 -17.57 2.08 -0.71
N VAL A 122 -17.53 1.96 -2.04
CA VAL A 122 -16.53 1.18 -2.76
C VAL A 122 -15.15 1.83 -2.69
N ILE A 123 -15.10 3.16 -2.80
CA ILE A 123 -13.86 3.95 -2.71
C ILE A 123 -13.26 3.84 -1.30
N ASP A 124 -14.10 3.93 -0.27
CA ASP A 124 -13.66 3.88 1.12
C ASP A 124 -13.20 2.47 1.49
N ALA A 125 -13.93 1.43 1.04
CA ALA A 125 -13.47 0.04 1.16
C ALA A 125 -12.10 -0.17 0.49
N ALA A 126 -11.86 0.42 -0.68
CA ALA A 126 -10.57 0.34 -1.36
C ALA A 126 -9.43 1.04 -0.59
N LYS A 127 -9.69 2.20 0.02
CA LYS A 127 -8.70 2.91 0.86
C LYS A 127 -8.35 2.12 2.11
N ILE A 128 -9.37 1.64 2.83
CA ILE A 128 -9.20 0.82 4.04
C ILE A 128 -8.44 -0.45 3.72
N GLY A 129 -8.82 -1.15 2.64
CA GLY A 129 -8.12 -2.34 2.17
C GLY A 129 -6.64 -2.08 1.83
N SER A 130 -6.38 -1.02 1.06
CA SER A 130 -5.00 -0.63 0.70
C SER A 130 -4.15 -0.33 1.93
N GLU A 131 -4.72 0.39 2.91
CA GLU A 131 -4.05 0.70 4.17
C GLU A 131 -3.76 -0.54 5.00
N LYS A 132 -4.78 -1.37 5.22
CA LYS A 132 -4.67 -2.57 6.04
C LYS A 132 -3.58 -3.49 5.52
N VAL A 133 -3.54 -3.74 4.20
CA VAL A 133 -2.50 -4.58 3.59
C VAL A 133 -1.12 -3.94 3.73
N PHE A 134 -0.98 -2.65 3.43
CA PHE A 134 0.30 -1.94 3.51
C PHE A 134 0.90 -1.99 4.93
N ASN A 135 0.11 -1.57 5.93
CA ASN A 135 0.54 -1.53 7.32
C ASN A 135 0.88 -2.94 7.84
N SER A 136 0.08 -3.95 7.49
CA SER A 136 0.29 -5.32 7.96
C SER A 136 1.49 -5.99 7.30
N ALA A 137 1.80 -5.65 6.05
CA ALA A 137 2.93 -6.21 5.32
C ALA A 137 4.28 -5.55 5.68
N PHE A 138 4.27 -4.37 6.30
CA PHE A 138 5.44 -3.51 6.45
C PHE A 138 6.61 -4.20 7.13
N LEU A 139 6.37 -4.93 8.22
CA LEU A 139 7.40 -5.72 8.90
C LEU A 139 7.94 -6.86 8.03
N SER A 140 7.09 -7.53 7.26
CA SER A 140 7.53 -8.61 6.35
C SER A 140 8.38 -8.04 5.21
N MET A 141 8.05 -6.85 4.71
CA MET A 141 8.85 -6.11 3.74
C MET A 141 10.20 -5.69 4.34
N TYR A 142 10.23 -5.20 5.58
CA TYR A 142 11.47 -4.86 6.27
C TYR A 142 12.38 -6.09 6.40
N ASN A 143 11.85 -7.22 6.88
CA ASN A 143 12.62 -8.45 7.04
C ASN A 143 13.21 -8.96 5.72
N LEU A 144 12.49 -8.79 4.60
CA LEU A 144 13.03 -9.13 3.29
C LEU A 144 14.11 -8.13 2.85
N TYR A 145 13.87 -6.83 3.07
CA TYR A 145 14.81 -5.78 2.69
C TYR A 145 16.10 -5.82 3.49
N SER A 146 16.06 -6.13 4.78
CA SER A 146 17.26 -6.24 5.63
C SER A 146 17.99 -7.57 5.46
N ASN A 147 17.43 -8.54 4.74
CA ASN A 147 18.06 -9.82 4.49
C ASN A 147 19.27 -9.65 3.56
N THR A 148 20.44 -10.09 4.02
CA THR A 148 21.68 -10.10 3.24
C THR A 148 21.80 -11.32 2.32
N THR A 149 21.02 -12.37 2.59
CA THR A 149 21.01 -13.60 1.79
C THR A 149 19.95 -13.51 0.71
N VAL A 150 20.36 -13.62 -0.55
CA VAL A 150 19.46 -13.62 -1.69
C VAL A 150 18.61 -14.88 -1.68
N LEU A 151 17.28 -14.71 -1.66
CA LEU A 151 16.35 -15.82 -1.75
C LEU A 151 16.43 -16.44 -3.15
N ASN A 152 16.64 -17.75 -3.24
CA ASN A 152 16.51 -18.46 -4.50
C ASN A 152 15.05 -18.47 -5.00
N GLU A 153 14.80 -19.01 -6.19
CA GLU A 153 13.45 -19.01 -6.79
C GLU A 153 12.41 -19.72 -5.93
N LYS A 154 12.76 -20.86 -5.33
CA LYS A 154 11.87 -21.64 -4.47
C LYS A 154 11.53 -20.89 -3.19
N GLU A 155 12.52 -20.25 -2.58
CA GLU A 155 12.35 -19.43 -1.38
C GLU A 155 11.55 -18.16 -1.67
N SER A 156 11.81 -17.49 -2.80
CA SER A 156 11.05 -16.33 -3.24
C SER A 156 9.57 -16.69 -3.46
N LEU A 157 9.28 -17.83 -4.09
CA LEU A 157 7.93 -18.34 -4.26
C LEU A 157 7.28 -18.70 -2.92
N ALA A 158 8.02 -19.30 -1.99
CA ALA A 158 7.52 -19.61 -0.66
C ALA A 158 7.16 -18.33 0.12
N TRP A 159 7.99 -17.29 0.00
CA TRP A 159 7.73 -15.97 0.57
C TRP A 159 6.45 -15.35 -0.01
N ASP A 160 6.30 -15.33 -1.35
CA ASP A 160 5.09 -14.85 -2.02
C ASP A 160 3.83 -15.59 -1.55
N LYS A 161 3.89 -16.94 -1.45
CA LYS A 161 2.77 -17.76 -0.96
C LYS A 161 2.40 -17.39 0.47
N ALA A 162 3.40 -17.26 1.35
CA ALA A 162 3.19 -16.95 2.76
C ALA A 162 2.55 -15.57 2.95
N ILE A 163 3.05 -14.54 2.25
CA ILE A 163 2.51 -13.19 2.38
C ILE A 163 1.11 -13.07 1.76
N LEU A 164 0.85 -13.70 0.61
CA LEU A 164 -0.47 -13.73 -0.01
C LEU A 164 -1.49 -14.47 0.85
N TYR A 165 -1.09 -15.54 1.52
CA TYR A 165 -1.97 -16.25 2.44
C TYR A 165 -2.35 -15.33 3.60
N LYS A 166 -1.38 -14.67 4.25
CA LYS A 166 -1.65 -13.68 5.32
C LYS A 166 -2.56 -12.55 4.83
N GLU A 167 -2.29 -12.00 3.65
CA GLU A 167 -3.10 -10.96 3.05
C GLU A 167 -4.56 -11.41 2.90
N GLN A 168 -4.80 -12.53 2.24
CA GLN A 168 -6.16 -12.94 1.87
C GLN A 168 -6.96 -13.54 3.02
N HIS A 169 -6.31 -14.28 3.93
CA HIS A 169 -6.99 -15.00 5.01
C HIS A 169 -7.02 -14.24 6.34
N ILE A 170 -6.09 -13.31 6.56
CA ILE A 170 -5.96 -12.60 7.84
C ILE A 170 -6.29 -11.13 7.64
N TRP A 171 -5.47 -10.39 6.88
CA TRP A 171 -5.53 -8.93 6.86
C TRP A 171 -6.77 -8.39 6.16
N VAL A 172 -7.05 -8.91 4.97
CA VAL A 172 -8.15 -8.46 4.12
C VAL A 172 -9.47 -9.06 4.60
N LYS A 173 -9.45 -10.17 5.34
CA LYS A 173 -10.66 -10.77 5.92
C LYS A 173 -11.40 -9.76 6.81
N GLU A 174 -10.70 -9.09 7.71
CA GLU A 174 -11.27 -8.05 8.57
C GLU A 174 -11.99 -6.96 7.75
N VAL A 175 -11.40 -6.56 6.63
CA VAL A 175 -12.00 -5.56 5.74
C VAL A 175 -13.29 -6.11 5.13
N TYR A 176 -13.28 -7.33 4.59
CA TYR A 176 -14.48 -7.94 4.01
C TYR A 176 -15.61 -8.15 5.02
N ASP A 177 -15.28 -8.51 6.26
CA ASP A 177 -16.27 -8.75 7.32
C ASP A 177 -17.05 -7.47 7.70
N THR A 178 -16.47 -6.29 7.45
CA THR A 178 -17.13 -4.99 7.70
C THR A 178 -17.98 -4.49 6.53
N LEU A 179 -17.93 -5.14 5.36
CA LEU A 179 -18.68 -4.70 4.19
C LEU A 179 -20.12 -5.19 4.23
N ASN A 180 -21.06 -4.29 3.95
CA ASN A 180 -22.44 -4.70 3.68
C ASN A 180 -22.53 -5.45 2.33
N GLU A 181 -23.60 -6.23 2.18
CA GLU A 181 -23.84 -7.08 1.01
C GLU A 181 -23.85 -6.28 -0.32
N LYS A 182 -24.40 -5.06 -0.31
CA LYS A 182 -24.48 -4.21 -1.50
C LYS A 182 -23.09 -3.78 -1.96
N THR A 183 -22.22 -3.36 -1.03
CA THR A 183 -20.83 -2.96 -1.31
C THR A 183 -20.01 -4.17 -1.79
N LEU A 184 -20.17 -5.33 -1.14
CA LEU A 184 -19.52 -6.58 -1.55
C LEU A 184 -19.91 -6.99 -2.98
N LYS A 185 -21.21 -6.92 -3.32
CA LYS A 185 -21.72 -7.23 -4.66
C LYS A 185 -21.15 -6.28 -5.72
N ARG A 186 -21.01 -4.99 -5.40
CA ARG A 186 -20.38 -3.99 -6.29
C ARG A 186 -18.91 -4.30 -6.53
N LEU A 187 -18.15 -4.57 -5.46
CA LEU A 187 -16.75 -4.98 -5.57
C LEU A 187 -16.60 -6.25 -6.41
N ALA A 188 -17.47 -7.24 -6.21
CA ALA A 188 -17.48 -8.46 -7.01
C ALA A 188 -17.76 -8.18 -8.50
N HIS A 189 -18.66 -7.24 -8.82
CA HIS A 189 -18.90 -6.84 -10.21
C HIS A 189 -17.70 -6.14 -10.84
N ILE A 190 -16.98 -5.30 -10.08
CA ILE A 190 -15.76 -4.64 -10.54
C ILE A 190 -14.65 -5.66 -10.79
N ALA A 191 -14.38 -6.54 -9.82
CA ALA A 191 -13.36 -7.59 -9.93
C ALA A 191 -13.64 -8.55 -11.10
N LYS A 192 -14.92 -8.83 -11.37
CA LYS A 192 -15.38 -9.64 -12.51
C LYS A 192 -15.39 -8.87 -13.84
N GLY A 193 -15.11 -7.56 -13.83
CA GLY A 193 -15.18 -6.69 -15.01
C GLY A 193 -16.55 -6.68 -15.68
N LYS A 194 -17.63 -6.68 -14.90
CA LYS A 194 -19.00 -6.68 -15.41
C LYS A 194 -19.44 -5.28 -15.87
N PHE A 195 -20.16 -5.22 -16.98
CA PHE A 195 -20.77 -3.99 -17.54
C PHE A 195 -19.73 -2.87 -17.73
N VAL A 196 -19.99 -1.65 -17.22
CA VAL A 196 -19.10 -0.48 -17.30
C VAL A 196 -17.70 -0.73 -16.71
N TYR A 197 -17.55 -1.70 -15.81
CA TYR A 197 -16.26 -2.02 -15.18
C TYR A 197 -15.34 -2.87 -16.08
N ALA A 198 -15.81 -3.29 -17.26
CA ALA A 198 -15.04 -4.02 -18.25
C ALA A 198 -13.79 -3.25 -18.72
N VAL A 199 -13.82 -1.91 -18.68
CA VAL A 199 -12.73 -1.01 -19.07
C VAL A 199 -11.65 -0.93 -17.99
N VAL A 200 -12.00 -1.18 -16.73
CA VAL A 200 -11.07 -1.06 -15.59
C VAL A 200 -10.20 -2.31 -15.43
N VAL A 201 -10.78 -3.50 -15.71
CA VAL A 201 -10.12 -4.81 -15.53
C VAL A 201 -10.02 -5.56 -16.86
N PRO A 202 -8.79 -5.73 -17.42
CA PRO A 202 -8.56 -6.51 -18.64
C PRO A 202 -9.14 -7.92 -18.54
N LYS A 203 -9.68 -8.47 -19.64
CA LYS A 203 -10.35 -9.79 -19.65
C LYS A 203 -9.52 -10.89 -18.99
N LYS A 204 -8.21 -10.92 -19.23
CA LYS A 204 -7.27 -11.91 -18.68
C LYS A 204 -7.10 -11.85 -17.15
N LEU A 205 -7.47 -10.72 -16.53
CA LEU A 205 -7.35 -10.47 -15.08
C LEU A 205 -8.71 -10.41 -14.38
N ARG A 206 -9.79 -10.83 -15.03
CA ARG A 206 -11.10 -10.81 -14.37
C ARG A 206 -11.19 -11.96 -13.37
N PHE A 207 -11.52 -11.62 -12.14
CA PHE A 207 -11.78 -12.59 -11.09
C PHE A 207 -13.02 -13.42 -11.46
N LYS A 208 -12.97 -14.74 -11.31
CA LYS A 208 -14.10 -15.62 -11.67
C LYS A 208 -14.85 -16.15 -10.43
N GLY A 209 -14.23 -16.10 -9.27
CA GLY A 209 -14.71 -16.74 -8.05
C GLY A 209 -15.71 -15.96 -7.20
N CYS A 210 -15.93 -16.44 -5.98
CA CYS A 210 -16.62 -15.75 -4.90
C CYS A 210 -15.67 -14.80 -4.17
N LEU A 211 -16.00 -13.50 -4.17
CA LEU A 211 -15.10 -12.49 -3.59
C LEU A 211 -15.04 -12.60 -2.06
N ALA A 212 -16.07 -13.17 -1.43
CA ALA A 212 -16.06 -13.44 0.02
C ALA A 212 -15.12 -14.59 0.41
N SER A 213 -14.84 -15.52 -0.50
CA SER A 213 -13.97 -16.68 -0.24
C SER A 213 -12.49 -16.28 -0.27
N ALA A 214 -11.85 -16.28 0.90
CA ALA A 214 -10.41 -16.01 1.03
C ALA A 214 -9.57 -16.96 0.18
N GLN A 215 -9.95 -18.25 0.15
CA GLN A 215 -9.27 -19.25 -0.64
C GLN A 215 -9.34 -18.95 -2.14
N GLU A 216 -10.51 -18.55 -2.65
CA GLU A 216 -10.64 -18.21 -4.07
C GLU A 216 -9.86 -16.94 -4.43
N ARG A 217 -9.84 -15.94 -3.54
CA ARG A 217 -8.99 -14.74 -3.72
C ARG A 217 -7.51 -15.11 -3.75
N TYR A 218 -7.06 -15.98 -2.83
CA TYR A 218 -5.69 -16.48 -2.78
C TYR A 218 -5.31 -17.24 -4.06
N THR A 219 -6.14 -18.19 -4.49
CA THR A 219 -5.95 -18.94 -5.74
C THR A 219 -5.84 -18.00 -6.94
N TYR A 220 -6.73 -17.01 -7.04
CA TYR A 220 -6.65 -15.99 -8.09
C TYR A 220 -5.36 -15.16 -8.02
N ALA A 221 -4.95 -14.73 -6.83
CA ALA A 221 -3.72 -13.97 -6.66
C ALA A 221 -2.49 -14.78 -7.10
N MET A 222 -2.41 -16.05 -6.70
CA MET A 222 -1.31 -16.95 -7.05
C MET A 222 -1.25 -17.31 -8.54
N HIS A 223 -2.38 -17.70 -9.13
CA HIS A 223 -2.37 -18.30 -10.48
C HIS A 223 -2.61 -17.30 -11.61
N THR A 224 -3.23 -16.16 -11.30
CA THR A 224 -3.55 -15.13 -12.31
C THR A 224 -2.72 -13.87 -12.12
N LEU A 225 -2.80 -13.23 -10.95
CA LEU A 225 -2.13 -11.94 -10.73
C LEU A 225 -0.62 -12.08 -10.68
N ARG A 226 -0.09 -13.05 -9.91
CA ARG A 226 1.36 -13.29 -9.81
C ARG A 226 1.96 -13.57 -11.18
N LYS A 227 1.40 -14.54 -11.92
CA LYS A 227 1.84 -14.89 -13.28
C LYS A 227 1.82 -13.69 -14.23
N HIS A 228 0.82 -12.81 -14.09
CA HIS A 228 0.78 -11.58 -14.87
C HIS A 228 1.91 -10.63 -14.48
N CYS A 229 2.12 -10.38 -13.19
CA CYS A 229 3.07 -9.39 -12.69
C CYS A 229 4.53 -9.84 -12.81
N GLU A 230 4.79 -11.14 -12.76
CA GLU A 230 6.10 -11.76 -12.98
C GLU A 230 6.68 -11.42 -14.37
N ASN A 231 5.80 -11.27 -15.36
CA ASN A 231 6.16 -10.98 -16.75
C ASN A 231 5.88 -9.53 -17.18
N SER A 232 5.47 -8.65 -16.25
CA SER A 232 5.09 -7.28 -16.57
C SER A 232 6.19 -6.28 -16.21
N TYR A 233 6.52 -5.40 -17.16
CA TYR A 233 7.35 -4.21 -16.91
C TYR A 233 6.56 -3.10 -16.19
N TRP A 234 7.28 -2.18 -15.53
CA TRP A 234 6.75 -1.10 -14.68
C TRP A 234 5.99 -0.01 -15.44
#